data_AF-A0A7V9R765-F1
#
_entry.id   AF-A0A7V9R765-F1
#
_cell.length_a   1.000
_cell.length_b   1.000
_cell.length_c   1.000
_cell.angle_alpha   90.00
_cell.angle_beta   90.00
_cell.angle_gamma   90.00
#
_symmetry.space_group_name_H-M   'P 1'
#
loop_
_entity.id
_entity.type
_entity.pdbx_description
1 polymer ?
#
loop_
_entity_poly.entity_id
_entity_poly.type
_entity_poly.pdbx_seq_one_letter_code
_entity_poly.pdbx_strand_id
1 'polypeptide(L)'
;MLAATVVITLVAYLGWLAWDQRQTRIPGTSSFEGPYDPWQVIGLAVTLVLLAVVVTWVGRGWVAVVVIPVVLTVAWSIDAAGDNSTDANLWPIGAAFLAVGSFLGVVVVYALTRLVKRVARG
;
A
#
# COMPACT_ATOMS: atom_id res chain seq x y z
N MET A 1 4.95 -17.00 7.23
CA MET A 1 4.26 -15.79 7.72
C MET A 1 5.01 -14.53 7.31
N LEU A 2 6.24 -14.24 7.79
CA LEU A 2 6.98 -13.06 7.31
C LEU A 2 7.20 -13.08 5.79
N ALA A 3 7.83 -14.14 5.26
CA ALA A 3 8.06 -14.29 3.82
C ALA A 3 6.76 -14.26 3.01
N ALA A 4 5.69 -14.90 3.50
CA ALA A 4 4.38 -14.87 2.86
C ALA A 4 3.79 -13.45 2.83
N THR A 5 3.88 -12.68 3.92
CA THR A 5 3.42 -11.28 3.94
C THR A 5 4.22 -10.43 2.96
N VAL A 6 5.55 -10.61 2.89
CA VAL A 6 6.39 -9.92 1.89
C VAL A 6 5.91 -10.24 0.46
N VAL A 7 5.81 -11.52 0.13
CA VAL A 7 5.43 -11.97 -1.23
C VAL A 7 4.03 -11.50 -1.59
N ILE A 8 3.05 -11.64 -0.69
CA ILE A 8 1.66 -11.24 -0.98
C ILE A 8 1.56 -9.71 -1.13
N THR A 9 2.22 -8.92 -0.29
CA THR A 9 2.24 -7.46 -0.44
C THR A 9 2.85 -7.04 -1.77
N LEU A 10 3.96 -7.67 -2.17
CA LEU A 10 4.62 -7.38 -3.45
C LEU A 10 3.72 -7.76 -4.63
N VAL A 11 3.13 -8.96 -4.62
CA VAL A 11 2.22 -9.41 -5.69
C VAL A 11 0.97 -8.54 -5.75
N ALA A 12 0.44 -8.09 -4.62
CA ALA A 12 -0.69 -7.16 -4.59
C ALA A 12 -0.32 -5.82 -5.24
N TYR A 13 0.85 -5.26 -4.90
CA TYR A 13 1.34 -4.05 -5.57
C TYR A 13 1.47 -4.25 -7.08
N LEU A 14 2.13 -5.33 -7.51
CA LEU A 14 2.34 -5.61 -8.93
C LEU A 14 1.02 -5.80 -9.70
N GLY A 15 0.08 -6.53 -9.11
CA GLY A 15 -1.20 -6.85 -9.73
C GLY A 15 -2.17 -5.66 -9.81
N TRP A 16 -2.06 -4.68 -8.90
CA TRP A 16 -2.95 -3.53 -8.90
C TRP A 16 -2.35 -2.30 -9.57
N LEU A 17 -1.07 -2.00 -9.33
CA LEU A 17 -0.46 -0.70 -9.68
C LEU A 17 0.70 -0.78 -10.67
N ALA A 18 1.45 -1.88 -10.73
CA ALA A 18 2.68 -1.89 -11.54
C ALA A 18 2.45 -2.06 -13.06
N TRP A 19 1.29 -2.55 -13.48
CA TRP A 19 1.05 -2.91 -14.88
C TRP A 19 0.46 -1.78 -15.73
N ASP A 20 -0.21 -0.80 -15.13
CA ASP A 20 -0.78 0.36 -15.82
C ASP A 20 -0.55 1.63 -15.01
N GLN A 21 0.42 2.42 -15.46
CA GLN A 21 0.91 3.66 -14.82
C GLN A 21 0.74 4.86 -15.76
N ARG A 22 -0.23 4.81 -16.67
CA ARG A 22 -0.42 5.84 -17.70
C ARG A 22 -0.94 7.12 -17.07
N GLN A 23 -0.20 8.22 -17.28
CA GLN A 23 -0.69 9.55 -16.92
C GLN A 23 -1.63 10.07 -18.00
N THR A 24 -2.84 10.44 -17.61
CA THR A 24 -3.82 11.06 -18.52
C THR A 24 -3.79 12.57 -18.32
N ARG A 25 -3.78 13.34 -19.41
CA ARG A 25 -3.85 14.81 -19.32
C ARG A 25 -5.27 15.24 -18.96
N ILE A 26 -5.41 16.07 -17.93
CA ILE A 26 -6.72 16.60 -17.55
C ILE A 26 -7.19 17.58 -18.64
N PRO A 27 -8.37 17.35 -19.26
CA PRO A 27 -8.89 18.24 -20.29
C PRO A 27 -9.02 19.68 -19.78
N GLY A 28 -8.50 20.64 -20.54
CA GLY A 28 -8.59 22.07 -20.20
C GLY A 28 -7.56 22.58 -19.19
N THR A 29 -6.61 21.75 -18.74
CA THR A 29 -5.50 22.20 -17.87
C THR A 29 -4.14 21.73 -18.40
N SER A 30 -3.07 22.33 -17.87
CA SER A 30 -1.69 21.85 -18.08
C SER A 30 -1.32 20.69 -17.14
N SER A 31 -2.27 20.20 -16.33
CA SER A 31 -2.04 19.18 -15.31
C SER A 31 -2.34 17.78 -15.81
N PHE A 32 -1.63 16.79 -15.27
CA PHE A 32 -1.89 15.37 -15.49
C PHE A 32 -2.61 14.78 -14.28
N GLU A 33 -3.53 13.85 -14.54
CA GLU A 33 -4.03 12.94 -13.51
C GLU A 33 -2.89 12.02 -13.05
N GLY A 34 -2.96 11.61 -11.78
CA GLY A 34 -2.01 10.65 -11.23
C GLY A 34 -2.02 9.35 -12.05
N PRO A 35 -0.92 8.57 -12.06
CA PRO A 35 -0.75 7.40 -12.92
C PRO A 35 -1.69 6.23 -12.60
N TYR A 36 -2.48 6.33 -11.53
CA TYR A 36 -3.32 5.24 -11.02
C TYR A 36 -4.78 5.64 -11.03
N ASP A 37 -5.63 4.75 -11.52
CA ASP A 37 -7.07 4.89 -11.42
C ASP A 37 -7.55 4.66 -9.97
N PRO A 38 -8.66 5.31 -9.56
CA PRO A 38 -9.22 5.12 -8.22
C PRO A 38 -9.53 3.66 -7.88
N TRP A 39 -10.00 2.87 -8.85
CA TRP A 39 -10.36 1.46 -8.62
C TRP A 39 -9.13 0.59 -8.33
N GLN A 40 -7.97 0.88 -8.94
CA GLN A 40 -6.72 0.16 -8.70
C GLN A 40 -6.24 0.39 -7.26
N VAL A 41 -6.26 1.65 -6.82
CA VAL A 41 -5.86 2.05 -5.47
C VAL A 41 -6.79 1.43 -4.42
N ILE A 42 -8.11 1.44 -4.67
CA ILE A 42 -9.10 0.80 -3.79
C ILE A 42 -8.86 -0.71 -3.73
N GLY A 43 -8.63 -1.37 -4.87
CA GLY A 43 -8.35 -2.81 -4.93
C GLY A 43 -7.12 -3.21 -4.13
N LEU A 44 -6.02 -2.44 -4.27
CA LEU A 44 -4.82 -2.62 -3.47
C LEU A 44 -5.11 -2.43 -1.99
N ALA A 45 -5.77 -1.33 -1.61
CA ALA A 45 -6.07 -1.02 -0.21
C ALA A 45 -6.88 -2.13 0.46
N VAL A 46 -7.94 -2.61 -0.20
CA VAL A 46 -8.76 -3.72 0.29
C VAL A 46 -7.92 -4.99 0.46
N THR A 47 -7.07 -5.32 -0.52
CA THR A 47 -6.19 -6.49 -0.47
C THR A 47 -5.24 -6.43 0.74
N LEU A 48 -4.60 -5.29 0.97
CA LEU A 48 -3.67 -5.09 2.08
C LEU A 48 -4.38 -5.09 3.45
N VAL A 49 -5.60 -4.54 3.53
CA VAL A 49 -6.43 -4.60 4.74
C VAL A 49 -6.75 -6.06 5.08
N LEU A 50 -7.21 -6.86 4.12
CA LEU A 50 -7.51 -8.28 4.34
C LEU A 50 -6.26 -9.05 4.79
N LEU A 51 -5.11 -8.80 4.16
CA LEU A 51 -3.84 -9.40 4.57
C LEU A 51 -3.48 -9.03 6.02
N ALA A 52 -3.60 -7.74 6.39
CA ALA A 52 -3.33 -7.27 7.74
C ALA A 52 -4.27 -7.90 8.78
N VAL A 53 -5.56 -8.05 8.45
CA VAL A 53 -6.55 -8.76 9.29
C VAL A 53 -6.11 -10.21 9.50
N VAL A 54 -5.84 -10.96 8.43
CA VAL A 54 -5.45 -12.38 8.50
C VAL A 54 -4.17 -12.57 9.33
N VAL A 55 -3.12 -11.80 9.04
CA VAL A 55 -1.84 -11.87 9.75
C VAL A 55 -2.00 -11.52 11.24
N THR A 56 -2.87 -10.56 11.57
CA THR A 56 -3.19 -10.21 12.96
C THR A 56 -4.00 -11.31 13.64
N TRP A 57 -4.97 -11.90 12.95
CA TRP A 57 -5.86 -12.94 13.47
C TRP A 57 -5.10 -14.19 13.89
N VAL A 58 -4.06 -14.58 13.14
CA VAL A 58 -3.18 -15.71 13.48
C VAL A 58 -2.11 -15.37 14.52
N GLY A 59 -2.14 -14.16 15.10
CA GLY A 59 -1.29 -13.77 16.23
C GLY A 59 0.01 -13.04 15.85
N ARG A 60 0.22 -12.69 14.58
CA ARG A 60 1.46 -12.08 14.08
C ARG A 60 1.27 -10.63 13.60
N GLY A 61 0.33 -9.90 14.20
CA GLY A 61 -0.03 -8.55 13.74
C GLY A 61 1.12 -7.54 13.67
N TRP A 62 2.16 -7.68 14.51
CA TRP A 62 3.36 -6.84 14.40
C TRP A 62 4.07 -7.00 13.04
N VAL A 63 4.03 -8.20 12.45
CA VAL A 63 4.58 -8.47 11.11
C VAL A 63 3.82 -7.66 10.07
N ALA A 64 2.48 -7.59 10.15
CA ALA A 64 1.69 -6.78 9.23
C ALA A 64 2.07 -5.30 9.34
N VAL A 65 2.13 -4.76 10.56
CA VAL A 65 2.43 -3.36 10.85
C VAL A 65 3.78 -2.90 10.29
N VAL A 66 4.79 -3.77 10.28
CA VAL A 66 6.12 -3.43 9.77
C VAL A 66 6.28 -3.79 8.30
N VAL A 67 5.90 -5.01 7.91
CA VAL A 67 6.23 -5.55 6.59
C VAL A 67 5.40 -4.92 5.48
N ILE A 68 4.10 -4.69 5.70
CA ILE A 68 3.22 -4.15 4.65
C ILE A 68 3.68 -2.75 4.22
N PRO A 69 3.88 -1.78 5.14
CA PRO A 69 4.34 -0.44 4.76
C PRO A 69 5.72 -0.45 4.09
N VAL A 70 6.66 -1.24 4.62
CA VAL A 70 8.03 -1.29 4.10
C VAL A 70 8.03 -1.84 2.67
N VAL A 71 7.42 -3.00 2.44
CA VAL A 71 7.43 -3.64 1.11
C VAL A 71 6.67 -2.79 0.10
N LEU A 72 5.51 -2.25 0.48
CA LEU A 72 4.72 -1.37 -0.39
C LEU A 72 5.52 -0.12 -0.78
N THR A 73 6.15 0.54 0.20
CA THR A 73 6.93 1.76 -0.04
C THR A 73 8.13 1.48 -0.92
N VAL A 74 8.87 0.39 -0.67
CA VAL A 74 10.04 0.01 -1.48
C VAL A 74 9.61 -0.30 -2.91
N ALA A 75 8.57 -1.11 -3.11
CA ALA A 75 8.09 -1.47 -4.44
C ALA A 75 7.64 -0.23 -5.23
N TRP A 76 6.84 0.64 -4.59
CA TRP A 76 6.42 1.91 -5.20
C TRP A 76 7.58 2.86 -5.49
N SER A 77 8.58 2.92 -4.61
CA SER A 77 9.74 3.79 -4.80
C SER A 77 10.61 3.35 -5.96
N ILE A 78 10.69 2.04 -6.25
CA ILE A 78 11.42 1.52 -7.41
C ILE A 78 10.79 2.03 -8.70
N ASP A 79 9.45 1.92 -8.83
CA ASP A 79 8.73 2.40 -10.02
C ASP A 79 8.82 3.93 -10.12
N ALA A 80 8.63 4.65 -9.01
CA ALA A 80 8.66 6.11 -8.99
C ALA A 80 10.06 6.67 -9.29
N ALA A 81 11.13 5.99 -8.86
CA ALA A 81 12.51 6.40 -9.18
C ALA A 81 12.90 6.10 -10.64
N GLY A 82 12.18 5.21 -11.32
CA GLY A 82 12.35 4.92 -12.75
C GLY A 82 11.61 5.90 -13.67
N ASP A 83 10.75 6.76 -13.14
CA ASP A 83 10.03 7.77 -13.91
C ASP A 83 11.00 8.88 -14.36
N ASN A 84 10.91 9.26 -15.64
CA ASN A 84 11.73 10.30 -16.27
C ASN A 84 10.94 11.60 -16.51
N SER A 85 9.76 11.74 -15.90
CA SER A 85 8.92 12.93 -15.97
C SER A 85 9.56 14.14 -15.27
N THR A 86 9.11 15.34 -15.62
CA THR A 86 9.63 16.63 -15.08
C THR A 86 9.58 16.70 -13.55
N ASP A 87 8.60 16.02 -12.94
CA ASP A 87 8.33 16.03 -11.50
C ASP A 87 8.90 14.80 -10.77
N ALA A 88 9.65 13.94 -11.47
CA ALA A 88 10.18 12.68 -10.92
C ALA A 88 10.95 12.88 -9.61
N ASN A 89 11.63 14.01 -9.42
CA ASN A 89 12.40 14.31 -8.21
C ASN A 89 11.58 14.40 -6.91
N LEU A 90 10.24 14.47 -7.00
CA LEU A 90 9.34 14.51 -5.85
C LEU A 90 9.02 13.12 -5.27
N TRP A 91 9.49 12.03 -5.91
CA TRP A 91 9.24 10.67 -5.45
C TRP A 91 9.62 10.42 -3.98
N PRO A 92 10.70 10.99 -3.38
CA PRO A 92 11.03 10.72 -1.99
C PRO A 92 9.97 11.26 -1.01
N ILE A 93 9.32 12.38 -1.36
CA ILE A 93 8.23 12.95 -0.57
C ILE A 93 7.00 12.04 -0.66
N GLY A 94 6.67 11.56 -1.86
CA GLY A 94 5.61 10.57 -2.06
C GLY A 94 5.86 9.28 -1.27
N ALA A 95 7.11 8.78 -1.26
CA ALA A 95 7.50 7.61 -0.49
C ALA A 95 7.30 7.83 1.02
N ALA A 96 7.63 9.00 1.54
CA ALA A 96 7.42 9.34 2.94
C ALA A 96 5.93 9.36 3.30
N PHE A 97 5.08 10.01 2.48
CA PHE A 97 3.63 10.01 2.70
C PHE A 97 3.03 8.60 2.61
N LEU A 98 3.46 7.80 1.63
CA LEU A 98 3.02 6.42 1.48
C LEU A 98 3.43 5.56 2.68
N ALA A 99 4.67 5.69 3.15
CA ALA A 99 5.16 4.98 4.32
C ALA A 99 4.36 5.34 5.58
N VAL A 100 4.17 6.63 5.86
CA VAL A 100 3.42 7.08 7.04
C VAL A 100 1.95 6.69 6.95
N GLY A 101 1.30 6.95 5.81
CA GLY A 101 -0.12 6.65 5.61
C GLY A 101 -0.42 5.16 5.70
N SER A 102 0.37 4.33 5.03
CA SER A 102 0.21 2.87 5.09
C SER A 102 0.53 2.32 6.48
N PHE A 103 1.55 2.83 7.16
CA PHE A 103 1.87 2.44 8.54
C PHE A 103 0.70 2.73 9.49
N LEU A 104 0.20 3.97 9.49
CA LEU A 104 -0.94 4.35 10.33
C LEU A 104 -2.19 3.53 10.01
N GLY A 105 -2.48 3.32 8.72
CA GLY A 105 -3.60 2.49 8.27
C GLY A 105 -3.51 1.06 8.80
N VAL A 106 -2.33 0.43 8.69
CA VAL A 106 -2.13 -0.94 9.18
C VAL A 106 -2.16 -1.02 10.71
N VAL A 107 -1.68 0.00 11.43
CA VAL A 107 -1.80 0.10 12.89
C VAL A 107 -3.28 0.13 13.32
N VAL A 108 -4.11 0.90 12.63
CA VAL A 108 -5.56 0.94 12.88
C VAL A 108 -6.19 -0.42 12.65
N VAL A 109 -5.92 -1.06 11.51
CA VAL A 109 -6.45 -2.41 11.20
C VAL A 109 -6.00 -3.42 12.25
N TYR A 110 -4.72 -3.39 12.64
CA TYR A 110 -4.19 -4.24 13.70
C TYR A 110 -4.92 -4.05 15.04
N ALA A 111 -5.12 -2.80 15.47
CA ALA A 111 -5.80 -2.47 16.72
C ALA A 111 -7.26 -2.95 16.72
N LEU A 112 -8.00 -2.65 15.65
CA LEU A 112 -9.39 -3.09 15.47
C LEU A 112 -9.50 -4.61 15.44
N THR A 113 -8.63 -5.28 14.69
CA THR A 113 -8.63 -6.75 14.60
C THR A 113 -8.37 -7.40 15.96
N ARG A 114 -7.44 -6.84 16.75
CA ARG A 114 -7.21 -7.30 18.13
C ARG A 114 -8.40 -7.07 19.04
N LEU A 115 -9.09 -5.93 18.91
CA LEU A 115 -10.28 -5.62 19.70
C LEU A 115 -11.39 -6.63 19.40
N VAL A 116 -11.71 -6.86 18.12
CA VAL A 116 -12.73 -7.83 17.69
C VAL A 116 -12.39 -9.24 18.19
N LYS A 117 -11.14 -9.67 18.05
CA LYS A 117 -10.69 -10.98 18.51
C LYS A 117 -10.75 -11.15 20.04
N ARG A 118 -10.59 -10.07 20.80
CA ARG A 118 -10.77 -10.08 22.27
C ARG A 118 -12.25 -10.23 22.63
N VAL A 119 -13.12 -9.44 21.99
CA VAL A 119 -14.57 -9.49 22.21
C VAL A 119 -15.14 -10.87 21.84
N ALA A 120 -14.70 -11.46 20.73
CA ALA A 120 -15.17 -12.78 20.30
C ALA A 120 -14.71 -13.96 21.18
N ARG A 121 -13.84 -13.72 22.17
CA ARG A 121 -13.32 -14.74 23.10
C ARG A 121 -13.82 -14.57 24.54
N GLY A 122 -14.47 -13.45 24.85
CA GLY A 122 -15.10 -13.19 26.15
C GLY A 122 -16.56 -13.59 26.10
#